data_AF-A0A218W114-F1
#
_entry.id   AF-A0A218W114-F1
#
_cell.length_a   1.000
_cell.length_b   1.000
_cell.length_c   1.000
_cell.angle_alpha   90.00
_cell.angle_beta   90.00
_cell.angle_gamma   90.00
#
_symmetry.space_group_name_H-M   'P 1'
#
loop_
_entity.id
_entity.type
_entity.pdbx_description
1 polymer ?
#
loop_
_entity_poly.entity_id
_entity_poly.type
_entity_poly.pdbx_seq_one_letter_code
_entity_poly.pdbx_strand_id
1 'polypeptide(L)'
;MSEMKRVVRSLLDLPIETKHRNKEVSSGSGYIAPGKLGSIYESLCISDLTSPEAVCAICSVLDASPEHRKLIEMYVQAVWALAINIADKDNDVVGGLEVVDEKSGSFVAVQPCPGTFFVNVGDFTVAWSNGRFSSVKHRVQCIEGGVRVSIGMLMFTPWDVAVESPEELIDSENP
;
A
#
# COMPACT_ATOMS: atom_id res chain seq x y z
N MET A 1 8.91 -11.61 -8.32
CA MET A 1 7.89 -10.71 -8.89
C MET A 1 7.29 -11.20 -10.20
N SER A 2 8.08 -11.69 -11.16
CA SER A 2 7.62 -12.11 -12.49
C SER A 2 6.48 -13.14 -12.46
N GLU A 3 6.58 -14.14 -11.58
CA GLU A 3 5.52 -15.14 -11.38
C GLU A 3 4.24 -14.51 -10.83
N MET A 4 4.31 -13.65 -9.80
CA MET A 4 3.13 -13.00 -9.24
C MET A 4 2.50 -12.01 -10.23
N LYS A 5 3.30 -11.23 -10.96
CA LYS A 5 2.79 -10.38 -12.05
C LYS A 5 2.13 -11.20 -13.15
N ARG A 6 2.66 -12.39 -13.49
CA ARG A 6 2.04 -13.31 -14.45
C ARG A 6 0.69 -13.82 -13.93
N VAL A 7 0.61 -14.17 -12.65
CA VAL A 7 -0.66 -14.53 -11.99
C VAL A 7 -1.63 -13.36 -12.06
N VAL A 8 -1.24 -12.16 -11.64
CA VAL A 8 -2.10 -10.97 -11.67
C VAL A 8 -2.58 -10.66 -13.09
N ARG A 9 -1.71 -10.74 -14.10
CA ARG A 9 -2.12 -10.61 -15.51
C ARG A 9 -3.17 -11.65 -15.89
N SER A 10 -2.93 -12.92 -15.57
CA SER A 10 -3.89 -13.99 -15.86
C SER A 10 -5.23 -13.81 -15.16
N LEU A 11 -5.25 -13.20 -13.97
CA LEU A 11 -6.47 -12.87 -13.23
C LEU A 11 -7.24 -11.71 -13.88
N LEU A 12 -6.51 -10.70 -14.38
CA LEU A 12 -7.11 -9.58 -15.12
C LEU A 12 -7.63 -10.02 -16.50
N ASP A 13 -7.01 -11.04 -17.11
CA ASP A 13 -7.46 -11.63 -18.39
C ASP A 13 -8.67 -12.57 -18.25
N LEU A 14 -9.14 -12.86 -17.02
CA LEU A 14 -10.32 -13.70 -16.81
C LEU A 14 -11.57 -13.05 -17.42
N PRO A 15 -12.57 -13.87 -17.83
CA PRO A 15 -13.85 -13.36 -18.31
C PRO A 15 -14.47 -12.37 -17.31
N ILE A 16 -15.10 -11.31 -17.81
CA ILE A 16 -15.66 -10.25 -16.98
C ILE A 16 -16.66 -10.76 -15.93
N GLU A 17 -17.49 -11.75 -16.30
CA GLU A 17 -18.40 -12.43 -15.39
C GLU A 17 -17.68 -13.11 -14.23
N THR A 18 -16.48 -13.64 -14.47
CA THR A 18 -15.65 -14.21 -13.41
C THR A 18 -15.09 -13.14 -12.49
N LYS A 19 -14.59 -12.03 -13.03
CA LYS A 19 -14.05 -10.92 -12.24
C LYS A 19 -15.14 -10.28 -11.38
N HIS A 20 -16.37 -10.15 -11.86
CA HIS A 20 -17.53 -9.68 -11.09
C HIS A 20 -17.90 -10.57 -9.88
N ARG A 21 -17.40 -11.80 -9.81
CA ARG A 21 -17.57 -12.63 -8.60
C ARG A 21 -16.74 -12.13 -7.42
N ASN A 22 -15.67 -11.36 -7.67
CA ASN A 22 -14.91 -10.65 -6.62
C ASN A 22 -15.71 -9.42 -6.20
N LYS A 23 -16.67 -9.63 -5.29
CA LYS A 23 -17.58 -8.59 -4.80
C LYS A 23 -16.88 -7.67 -3.80
N GLU A 24 -17.39 -6.44 -3.73
CA GLU A 24 -17.00 -5.45 -2.72
C GLU A 24 -17.39 -5.95 -1.32
N VAL A 25 -16.41 -6.03 -0.42
CA VAL A 25 -16.58 -6.41 0.99
C VAL A 25 -16.47 -5.19 1.90
N SER A 26 -15.50 -4.32 1.61
CA SER A 26 -15.32 -2.99 2.17
C SER A 26 -15.30 -1.94 1.05
N SER A 27 -15.55 -0.67 1.37
CA SER A 27 -15.60 0.37 0.33
C SER A 27 -14.31 0.42 -0.49
N GLY A 28 -14.43 0.34 -1.82
CA GLY A 28 -13.28 0.35 -2.74
C GLY A 28 -12.57 -1.01 -2.89
N SER A 29 -13.11 -2.08 -2.31
CA SER A 29 -12.60 -3.45 -2.50
C SER A 29 -13.35 -4.21 -3.60
N GLY A 30 -12.91 -5.44 -3.86
CA GLY A 30 -13.47 -6.26 -4.92
C GLY A 30 -12.98 -5.84 -6.30
N TYR A 31 -13.74 -6.21 -7.33
CA TYR A 31 -13.44 -5.89 -8.71
C TYR A 31 -13.92 -4.48 -9.08
N ILE A 32 -13.03 -3.70 -9.66
CA ILE A 32 -13.29 -2.37 -10.22
C ILE A 32 -13.04 -2.44 -11.73
N ALA A 33 -14.11 -2.29 -12.50
CA ALA A 33 -14.05 -2.26 -13.95
C ALA A 33 -13.57 -0.90 -14.49
N PRO A 34 -12.99 -0.88 -15.71
CA PRO A 34 -12.73 0.35 -16.44
C PRO A 34 -13.94 1.28 -16.49
N GLY A 35 -13.69 2.58 -16.31
CA GLY A 35 -14.70 3.64 -16.30
C GLY A 35 -15.21 4.02 -14.91
N LYS A 36 -15.05 3.18 -13.87
CA LYS A 36 -15.54 3.51 -12.50
C LYS A 36 -14.63 4.51 -11.78
N LEU A 37 -13.31 4.32 -11.85
CA LEU A 37 -12.30 5.25 -11.29
C LEU A 37 -11.47 5.95 -12.36
N GLY A 38 -11.50 5.44 -13.60
CA GLY A 38 -10.79 5.98 -14.75
C GLY A 38 -11.04 5.10 -15.97
N SER A 39 -11.02 5.68 -17.17
CA SER A 39 -11.36 4.97 -18.42
C SER A 39 -10.44 3.79 -18.72
N ILE A 40 -9.21 3.80 -18.20
CA ILE A 40 -8.16 2.81 -18.45
C ILE A 40 -7.73 2.05 -17.18
N TYR A 41 -8.43 2.26 -16.05
CA TYR A 41 -8.07 1.64 -14.77
C TYR A 41 -8.94 0.42 -14.49
N GLU A 42 -8.30 -0.69 -14.16
CA GLU A 42 -8.95 -1.93 -13.71
C GLU A 42 -8.22 -2.45 -12.47
N SER A 43 -8.97 -2.97 -11.48
CA SER A 43 -8.35 -3.63 -10.33
C SER A 43 -9.17 -4.78 -9.76
N LEU A 44 -8.47 -5.73 -9.16
CA LEU A 44 -9.03 -6.74 -8.27
C LEU A 44 -8.46 -6.48 -6.88
N CYS A 45 -9.33 -6.43 -5.88
CA CYS A 45 -8.95 -6.20 -4.50
C CYS A 45 -9.50 -7.32 -3.61
N ILE A 46 -8.62 -7.87 -2.78
CA ILE A 46 -8.98 -8.82 -1.74
C ILE A 46 -8.86 -8.05 -0.43
N SER A 47 -10.00 -7.83 0.24
CA SER A 47 -10.02 -7.33 1.61
C SER A 47 -9.62 -8.43 2.58
N ASP A 48 -9.08 -8.05 3.73
CA ASP A 48 -8.83 -8.97 4.84
C ASP A 48 -7.85 -10.11 4.49
N LEU A 49 -6.72 -9.78 3.88
CA LEU A 49 -5.57 -10.69 3.73
C LEU A 49 -4.89 -10.99 5.10
N THR A 50 -5.56 -10.73 6.22
CA THR A 50 -4.96 -10.49 7.54
C THR A 50 -5.61 -11.25 8.71
N SER A 51 -6.41 -12.28 8.48
CA SER A 51 -7.05 -13.04 9.57
C SER A 51 -6.21 -14.24 10.03
N PRO A 52 -6.08 -14.59 11.33
CA PRO A 52 -6.44 -13.92 12.59
C PRO A 52 -5.27 -13.27 13.36
N GLU A 53 -4.01 -13.34 12.92
CA GLU A 53 -2.86 -12.77 13.65
C GLU A 53 -2.74 -11.23 13.59
N ALA A 54 -3.52 -10.55 12.74
CA ALA A 54 -3.70 -9.10 12.82
C ALA A 54 -4.40 -8.65 14.13
N VAL A 55 -4.98 -9.60 14.87
CA VAL A 55 -5.70 -9.44 16.15
C VAL A 55 -4.78 -9.12 17.35
N CYS A 56 -3.47 -9.37 17.30
CA CYS A 56 -2.56 -9.00 18.41
C CYS A 56 -1.80 -7.67 18.20
N ALA A 57 -1.69 -7.18 16.96
CA ALA A 57 -0.94 -5.95 16.63
C ALA A 57 -1.64 -4.66 17.12
N ILE A 58 -2.95 -4.76 17.37
CA ILE A 58 -3.76 -3.76 18.08
C ILE A 58 -3.40 -3.69 19.58
N CYS A 59 -2.86 -4.76 20.18
CA CYS A 59 -2.56 -4.82 21.61
C CYS A 59 -1.20 -4.20 22.02
N SER A 60 -0.31 -3.88 21.06
CA SER A 60 1.01 -3.24 21.33
C SER A 60 1.05 -1.72 21.11
N VAL A 61 -0.11 -1.10 20.93
CA VAL A 61 -0.33 0.34 21.10
C VAL A 61 -0.26 0.74 22.61
N LEU A 62 0.01 -0.22 23.51
CA LEU A 62 -0.20 -0.16 24.98
C LEU A 62 1.09 -0.28 25.86
N ASP A 63 2.28 0.04 25.32
CA ASP A 63 3.62 0.17 26.00
C ASP A 63 4.55 -1.09 26.10
N ALA A 64 5.58 -1.20 25.23
CA ALA A 64 6.30 -2.47 24.94
C ALA A 64 7.83 -2.50 25.26
N SER A 65 8.29 -3.58 25.92
CA SER A 65 9.66 -3.83 26.43
C SER A 65 10.75 -4.19 25.37
N PRO A 66 12.06 -4.26 25.72
CA PRO A 66 13.15 -4.58 24.78
C PRO A 66 13.03 -5.90 24.00
N GLU A 67 12.39 -6.92 24.57
CA GLU A 67 12.10 -8.18 23.87
C GLU A 67 11.07 -7.99 22.74
N HIS A 68 10.16 -7.03 22.88
CA HIS A 68 9.17 -6.68 21.84
C HIS A 68 9.79 -5.91 20.67
N ARG A 69 10.81 -5.06 20.90
CA ARG A 69 11.58 -4.42 19.80
C ARG A 69 12.22 -5.46 18.87
N LYS A 70 12.77 -6.52 19.45
CA LYS A 70 13.41 -7.63 18.71
C LYS A 70 12.40 -8.39 17.86
N LEU A 71 11.16 -8.52 18.32
CA LEU A 71 10.07 -9.15 17.58
C LEU A 71 9.53 -8.26 16.45
N ILE A 72 9.47 -6.93 16.67
CA ILE A 72 9.11 -5.94 15.65
C ILE A 72 10.16 -5.88 14.53
N GLU A 73 11.44 -5.91 14.87
CA GLU A 73 12.52 -6.09 13.89
C GLU A 73 12.32 -7.38 13.07
N MET A 74 11.95 -8.49 13.71
CA MET A 74 11.65 -9.75 13.01
C MET A 74 10.40 -9.67 12.12
N TYR A 75 9.36 -8.92 12.50
CA TYR A 75 8.14 -8.73 11.70
C TYR A 75 8.34 -7.75 10.55
N VAL A 76 9.04 -6.62 10.77
CA VAL A 76 9.51 -5.75 9.69
C VAL A 76 10.42 -6.53 8.76
N GLN A 77 11.31 -7.39 9.28
CA GLN A 77 12.07 -8.34 8.47
C GLN A 77 11.20 -9.37 7.75
N ALA A 78 10.03 -9.75 8.28
CA ALA A 78 9.09 -10.69 7.65
C ALA A 78 8.24 -10.02 6.56
N VAL A 79 7.76 -8.79 6.79
CA VAL A 79 7.11 -7.94 5.77
C VAL A 79 8.12 -7.53 4.71
N TRP A 80 9.34 -7.21 5.12
CA TRP A 80 10.49 -6.97 4.25
C TRP A 80 10.93 -8.24 3.52
N ALA A 81 10.85 -9.43 4.13
CA ALA A 81 11.12 -10.70 3.45
C ALA A 81 9.99 -11.09 2.51
N LEU A 82 8.73 -10.81 2.86
CA LEU A 82 7.56 -10.99 2.00
C LEU A 82 7.64 -10.02 0.82
N ALA A 83 7.96 -8.76 1.09
CA ALA A 83 8.26 -7.76 0.10
C ALA A 83 9.45 -8.23 -0.75
N ILE A 84 10.63 -8.53 -0.21
CA ILE A 84 11.78 -9.06 -0.96
C ILE A 84 11.39 -10.28 -1.80
N ASN A 85 10.68 -11.28 -1.26
CA ASN A 85 10.20 -12.44 -2.02
C ASN A 85 9.27 -12.03 -3.19
N ILE A 86 8.46 -10.99 -2.98
CA ILE A 86 7.66 -10.35 -4.02
C ILE A 86 8.62 -9.64 -5.02
N ALA A 87 9.59 -8.82 -4.60
CA ALA A 87 10.45 -7.98 -5.46
C ALA A 87 11.54 -8.72 -6.24
N ASP A 88 12.09 -9.82 -5.72
CA ASP A 88 13.41 -10.36 -6.07
C ASP A 88 13.56 -10.86 -7.53
N LYS A 89 12.52 -10.73 -8.36
CA LYS A 89 12.56 -11.14 -9.77
C LYS A 89 11.69 -10.24 -10.64
N ASP A 90 12.04 -8.98 -10.87
CA ASP A 90 11.29 -8.12 -11.80
C ASP A 90 12.19 -7.35 -12.76
N ASN A 91 12.05 -7.65 -14.06
CA ASN A 91 12.69 -6.91 -15.15
C ASN A 91 11.65 -6.16 -16.00
N ASP A 92 10.36 -6.21 -15.66
CA ASP A 92 9.26 -5.70 -16.46
C ASP A 92 8.54 -4.57 -15.70
N VAL A 93 9.28 -3.46 -15.53
CA VAL A 93 8.88 -2.35 -14.67
C VAL A 93 8.55 -1.12 -15.52
N VAL A 94 7.28 -0.97 -15.89
CA VAL A 94 6.76 0.25 -16.51
C VAL A 94 6.61 1.33 -15.42
N GLY A 95 7.27 2.47 -15.66
CA GLY A 95 7.31 3.60 -14.72
C GLY A 95 6.02 4.44 -14.69
N GLY A 96 6.20 5.76 -14.58
CA GLY A 96 5.11 6.73 -14.61
C GLY A 96 4.57 7.15 -13.23
N LEU A 97 5.01 6.53 -12.14
CA LEU A 97 4.70 7.04 -10.80
C LEU A 97 5.39 8.39 -10.60
N GLU A 98 4.63 9.39 -10.14
CA GLU A 98 5.14 10.70 -9.77
C GLU A 98 4.64 11.08 -8.38
N VAL A 99 5.48 11.77 -7.62
CA VAL A 99 5.17 12.32 -6.28
C VAL A 99 5.36 13.82 -6.29
N VAL A 100 4.58 14.55 -5.48
CA VAL A 100 4.80 15.99 -5.30
C VAL A 100 6.01 16.19 -4.39
N ASP A 101 7.01 16.90 -4.88
CA ASP A 101 8.09 17.43 -4.03
C ASP A 101 7.55 18.62 -3.23
N GLU A 102 7.56 18.52 -1.90
CA GLU A 102 6.98 19.55 -1.01
C GLU A 102 7.66 20.91 -1.15
N LYS A 103 8.94 20.93 -1.51
CA LYS A 103 9.71 22.18 -1.63
C LYS A 103 9.34 22.96 -2.89
N SER A 104 9.25 22.27 -4.02
CA SER A 104 8.95 22.89 -5.33
C SER A 104 7.46 22.89 -5.68
N GLY A 105 6.64 22.09 -4.98
CA GLY A 105 5.24 21.85 -5.32
C GLY A 105 5.02 21.11 -6.64
N SER A 106 6.10 20.63 -7.27
CA SER A 106 6.08 20.02 -8.59
C SER A 106 6.05 18.49 -8.51
N PHE A 107 5.44 17.84 -9.51
CA PHE A 107 5.52 16.39 -9.64
C PHE A 107 6.92 15.96 -10.10
N VAL A 108 7.50 15.00 -9.39
CA VAL A 108 8.80 14.40 -9.68
C VAL A 108 8.61 12.92 -9.94
N ALA A 109 9.19 12.42 -11.03
CA ALA A 109 9.12 11.02 -11.41
C ALA A 109 9.89 10.12 -10.43
N VAL A 110 9.22 9.09 -9.95
CA VAL A 110 9.84 7.99 -9.20
C VAL A 110 10.36 6.98 -10.21
N GLN A 111 11.69 6.94 -10.36
CA GLN A 111 12.33 5.99 -11.26
C GLN A 111 12.17 4.57 -10.72
N PRO A 112 11.61 3.62 -11.50
CA PRO A 112 11.48 2.26 -11.03
C PRO A 112 12.85 1.61 -10.88
N CYS A 113 13.10 1.03 -9.72
CA CYS A 113 14.33 0.29 -9.45
C CYS A 113 13.98 -1.20 -9.29
N PRO A 114 14.45 -2.08 -10.21
CA PRO A 114 14.27 -3.53 -10.11
C PRO A 114 14.66 -4.06 -8.72
N GLY A 115 13.85 -4.97 -8.17
CA GLY A 115 14.13 -5.55 -6.85
C GLY A 115 13.81 -4.65 -5.66
N THR A 116 13.17 -3.48 -5.87
CA THR A 116 12.80 -2.56 -4.79
C THR A 116 11.29 -2.34 -4.70
N PHE A 117 10.85 -1.76 -3.58
CA PHE A 117 9.50 -1.25 -3.40
C PHE A 117 9.50 0.25 -3.20
N PHE A 118 8.43 0.87 -3.69
CA PHE A 118 8.06 2.21 -3.30
C PHE A 118 7.11 2.12 -2.10
N VAL A 119 7.44 2.86 -1.03
CA VAL A 119 6.60 2.98 0.16
C VAL A 119 6.18 4.43 0.29
N ASN A 120 4.89 4.67 0.42
CA ASN A 120 4.33 5.96 0.80
C ASN A 120 3.45 5.82 2.04
N VAL A 121 3.26 6.94 2.71
CA VAL A 121 2.36 7.08 3.86
C VAL A 121 1.10 7.82 3.43
N GLY A 122 -0.02 7.47 4.03
CA GLY A 122 -1.32 8.09 3.79
C GLY A 122 -1.82 8.86 5.01
N ASP A 123 -3.02 9.43 4.88
CA ASP A 123 -3.60 10.35 5.86
C ASP A 123 -3.75 9.73 7.26
N PHE A 124 -4.01 8.42 7.35
CA PHE A 124 -4.05 7.71 8.64
C PHE A 124 -2.73 7.84 9.42
N THR A 125 -1.60 7.71 8.73
CA THR A 125 -0.28 7.84 9.35
C THR A 125 0.00 9.28 9.74
N VAL A 126 -0.50 10.27 8.98
CA VAL A 126 -0.40 11.69 9.35
C VAL A 126 -1.13 11.95 10.67
N ALA A 127 -2.38 11.50 10.77
CA ALA A 127 -3.20 11.67 11.97
C ALA A 127 -2.63 10.94 13.19
N TRP A 128 -2.14 9.71 13.01
CA TRP A 128 -1.53 8.93 14.08
C TRP A 128 -0.19 9.49 14.57
N SER A 129 0.59 10.11 13.68
CA SER A 129 1.93 10.61 14.02
C SER A 129 1.97 12.04 14.52
N ASN A 130 0.81 12.63 14.80
CA ASN A 130 0.65 14.03 15.11
C ASN A 130 1.30 14.97 14.07
N GLY A 131 1.08 14.69 12.79
CA GLY A 131 1.60 15.49 11.69
C GLY A 131 3.10 15.34 11.39
N ARG A 132 3.83 14.44 12.08
CA ARG A 132 5.26 14.22 11.84
C ARG A 132 5.56 13.56 10.50
N PHE A 133 4.62 12.77 9.98
CA PHE A 133 4.68 12.26 8.62
C PHE A 133 3.77 13.08 7.70
N SER A 134 4.20 13.26 6.45
CA SER A 134 3.41 13.91 5.41
C SER A 134 2.78 12.89 4.47
N SER A 135 1.48 13.01 4.23
CA SER A 135 0.78 12.27 3.18
C SER A 135 1.25 12.74 1.80
N VAL A 136 1.96 11.88 1.08
CA VAL A 136 2.57 12.24 -0.20
C VAL A 136 1.53 12.17 -1.30
N LYS A 137 1.23 13.34 -1.89
CA LYS A 137 0.42 13.42 -3.12
C LYS A 137 1.18 12.73 -4.25
N HIS A 138 0.51 11.81 -4.93
CA HIS A 138 1.09 11.01 -6.00
C HIS A 138 0.11 10.81 -7.14
N ARG A 139 0.63 10.50 -8.33
CA ARG A 139 -0.15 10.14 -9.51
C ARG A 139 0.61 9.16 -10.38
N VAL A 140 -0.07 8.55 -11.34
CA VAL A 140 0.57 7.72 -12.37
C VAL A 140 0.31 8.35 -13.74
N GLN A 141 1.38 8.67 -14.45
CA GLN A 141 1.36 9.14 -15.83
C GLN A 141 1.47 7.96 -16.80
N CYS A 142 0.72 8.03 -17.90
CA CYS A 142 0.94 7.18 -19.05
C CYS A 142 2.12 7.72 -19.86
N ILE A 143 3.28 7.05 -19.75
CA ILE A 143 4.52 7.49 -20.41
C ILE A 143 4.76 6.80 -21.75
N GLU A 144 4.07 5.69 -22.02
CA GLU A 144 4.15 4.93 -23.27
C GLU A 144 2.85 4.15 -23.52
N GLY A 145 2.60 3.77 -24.77
CA GLY A 145 1.45 2.94 -25.14
C GLY A 145 1.65 1.49 -24.70
N GLY A 146 0.98 1.06 -23.63
CA GLY A 146 1.07 -0.30 -23.13
C GLY A 146 0.26 -0.54 -21.86
N VAL A 147 0.18 -1.81 -21.45
CA VAL A 147 -0.48 -2.20 -20.20
C VAL A 147 0.54 -2.19 -19.06
N ARG A 148 0.33 -1.31 -18.08
CA ARG A 148 1.08 -1.29 -16.83
C ARG A 148 0.35 -2.11 -15.77
N VAL A 149 1.05 -3.07 -15.15
CA VAL A 149 0.53 -3.86 -14.03
C VAL A 149 1.33 -3.55 -12.77
N SER A 150 0.64 -3.17 -11.70
CA SER A 150 1.21 -2.95 -10.38
C SER A 150 0.44 -3.74 -9.31
N ILE A 151 1.15 -4.10 -8.24
CA ILE A 151 0.60 -4.78 -7.08
C ILE A 151 0.85 -3.85 -5.89
N GLY A 152 -0.21 -3.54 -5.14
CA GLY A 152 -0.15 -2.69 -3.97
C GLY A 152 -0.68 -3.41 -2.75
N MET A 153 -0.07 -3.15 -1.60
CA MET A 153 -0.59 -3.52 -0.29
C MET A 153 -0.92 -2.23 0.45
N LEU A 154 -2.15 -2.09 0.90
CA LEU A 154 -2.58 -0.96 1.70
C LEU A 154 -2.82 -1.44 3.13
N MET A 155 -2.14 -0.82 4.08
CA MET A 155 -2.35 -1.06 5.49
C MET A 155 -3.34 -0.04 6.02
N PHE A 156 -4.45 -0.52 6.54
CA PHE A 156 -5.48 0.30 7.17
C PHE A 156 -5.57 -0.05 8.66
N THR A 157 -5.96 0.93 9.47
CA THR A 157 -6.47 0.66 10.82
C THR A 157 -7.86 0.02 10.73
N PRO A 158 -8.33 -0.64 11.79
CA PRO A 158 -9.73 -1.06 11.86
C PRO A 158 -10.67 0.09 11.55
N TRP A 159 -11.71 -0.18 10.75
CA TRP A 159 -12.64 0.84 10.26
C TRP A 159 -13.53 1.42 11.37
N ASP A 160 -13.62 0.74 12.51
CA ASP A 160 -14.45 1.06 13.66
C ASP A 160 -13.69 1.78 14.79
N VAL A 161 -12.40 2.06 14.60
CA VAL A 161 -11.57 2.73 15.61
C VAL A 161 -11.15 4.10 15.11
N ALA A 162 -11.38 5.13 15.94
CA ALA A 162 -10.86 6.46 15.70
C ALA A 162 -9.33 6.43 15.74
N VAL A 163 -8.69 7.05 14.74
CA VAL A 163 -7.23 7.17 14.73
C VAL A 163 -6.85 8.40 15.54
N GLU A 164 -6.16 8.18 16.65
CA GLU A 164 -5.66 9.20 17.55
C GLU A 164 -4.13 9.14 17.60
N SER A 165 -3.51 10.29 17.90
CA SER A 165 -2.08 10.34 18.14
C SER A 165 -1.75 9.79 19.54
N PRO A 166 -0.72 8.94 19.68
CA PRO A 166 -0.18 8.55 20.98
C PRO A 166 0.25 9.77 21.81
N GLU A 167 0.05 9.74 23.13
CA GLU A 167 0.40 10.85 24.02
C GLU A 167 1.89 11.23 23.91
N GLU A 168 2.76 10.27 23.62
CA GLU A 168 4.21 10.50 23.47
C GLU A 168 4.56 11.32 22.23
N LEU A 169 3.65 11.42 21.26
CA LEU A 169 3.84 12.23 20.05
C LEU A 169 3.23 13.63 20.16
N ILE A 170 2.50 13.90 21.25
CA ILE A 170 1.86 15.18 21.56
C ILE A 170 2.74 15.92 22.57
N ASP A 171 3.32 17.04 22.15
CA ASP A 171 4.22 17.85 22.97
C ASP A 171 4.01 19.35 22.74
N SER A 172 4.72 20.21 23.47
CA SER A 172 4.53 21.66 23.32
C SER A 172 4.89 22.19 21.93
N GLU A 173 5.77 21.50 21.19
CA GLU A 173 6.18 21.87 19.84
C GLU A 173 5.26 21.28 18.75
N ASN A 174 4.51 20.22 19.09
CA ASN A 174 3.54 19.53 18.26
C ASN A 174 2.31 19.23 19.15
N PRO A 175 1.46 20.26 19.42
CA PRO A 175 0.34 20.14 20.34
C PRO A 175 -0.83 19.33 19.77
#